data_AF-A0A3L8SLT3-F1
#
_entry.id   AF-A0A3L8SLT3-F1
#
_cell.length_a   1.000
_cell.length_b   1.000
_cell.length_c   1.000
_cell.angle_alpha   90.00
_cell.angle_beta   90.00
_cell.angle_gamma   90.00
#
_symmetry.space_group_name_H-M   'P 1'
#
loop_
_entity.id
_entity.type
_entity.pdbx_description
1 polymer ?
#
loop_
_entity_poly.entity_id
_entity_poly.type
_entity_poly.pdbx_seq_one_letter_code
_entity_poly.pdbx_strand_id
1 'polypeptide(L)'
;LTPVGTTIFTGFSGNNGAIDIDDGPNGQIEYVIQYNPNDKTSNRTFDIPLTLSGAVVLRERLNYEEKTRYFVIVQANVSINLLKATCS
;
A
#
# COMPACT_ATOMS: atom_id res chain seq x y z
N LEU A 1 3.92 3.90 -22.90
CA LEU A 1 4.10 4.58 -21.60
C LEU A 1 2.93 4.22 -20.70
N THR A 2 3.18 3.79 -19.47
CA THR A 2 2.11 3.48 -18.50
C THR A 2 1.50 4.79 -17.98
N PRO A 3 0.19 5.02 -18.13
CA PRO A 3 -0.45 6.24 -17.64
C PRO A 3 -0.45 6.33 -16.10
N VAL A 4 -0.45 7.56 -15.59
CA VAL A 4 -0.74 7.82 -14.17
C VAL A 4 -2.17 7.36 -13.85
N GLY A 5 -2.35 6.77 -12.68
CA GLY A 5 -3.60 6.14 -12.22
C GLY A 5 -3.70 4.66 -12.56
N THR A 6 -2.77 4.11 -13.35
CA THR A 6 -2.78 2.68 -13.69
C THR A 6 -2.49 1.84 -12.44
N THR A 7 -3.34 0.84 -12.17
CA THR A 7 -3.04 -0.22 -11.21
C THR A 7 -1.95 -1.12 -11.79
N ILE A 8 -0.83 -1.22 -11.08
CA ILE A 8 0.36 -1.97 -11.54
C ILE A 8 0.59 -3.25 -10.73
N PHE A 9 -0.06 -3.41 -9.58
CA PHE A 9 0.07 -4.57 -8.73
C PHE A 9 -1.21 -4.83 -7.93
N THR A 10 -1.65 -6.09 -7.89
CA THR A 10 -2.83 -6.57 -7.15
C THR A 10 -2.52 -7.83 -6.34
N GLY A 11 -1.24 -8.10 -6.07
CA GLY A 11 -0.79 -9.37 -5.49
C GLY A 11 -1.17 -9.58 -4.01
N PHE A 12 -1.70 -8.56 -3.31
CA PHE A 12 -2.21 -8.71 -1.95
C PHE A 12 -3.69 -9.12 -1.89
N SER A 13 -4.35 -9.25 -3.05
CA SER A 13 -5.76 -9.65 -3.12
C SER A 13 -5.97 -11.13 -2.76
N GLY A 14 -7.15 -11.43 -2.21
CA GLY A 14 -7.50 -12.79 -1.78
C GLY A 14 -6.59 -13.29 -0.65
N ASN A 15 -6.10 -14.51 -0.76
CA ASN A 15 -5.26 -15.18 0.26
C ASN A 15 -3.75 -14.93 0.07
N ASN A 16 -3.37 -13.99 -0.79
CA ASN A 16 -1.96 -13.67 -1.08
C ASN A 16 -1.43 -12.46 -0.29
N GLY A 17 -2.31 -11.81 0.48
CA GLY A 17 -1.98 -10.69 1.36
C GLY A 17 -1.47 -11.13 2.73
N ALA A 18 -1.35 -10.17 3.64
CA ALA A 18 -1.18 -10.46 5.06
C ALA A 18 -2.44 -11.16 5.60
N ILE A 19 -2.25 -11.98 6.64
CA ILE A 19 -3.31 -12.71 7.34
C ILE A 19 -3.33 -12.19 8.77
N ASP A 20 -4.53 -11.87 9.28
CA ASP A 20 -4.71 -11.48 10.67
C ASP A 20 -4.53 -12.73 11.54
N ILE A 21 -3.62 -12.64 12.50
CA ILE A 21 -3.29 -13.76 13.40
C ILE A 21 -4.15 -13.74 14.66
N ASP A 22 -4.85 -12.63 14.91
CA ASP A 22 -5.83 -12.52 15.98
C ASP A 22 -7.16 -13.03 15.43
N ASP A 23 -7.56 -14.25 15.81
CA ASP A 23 -8.77 -14.97 15.33
C ASP A 23 -10.11 -14.31 15.79
N GLY A 24 -10.05 -13.03 16.16
CA GLY A 24 -11.19 -12.23 16.57
C GLY A 24 -11.85 -11.52 15.39
N PRO A 25 -13.16 -11.22 15.45
CA PRO A 25 -13.93 -10.63 14.35
C PRO A 25 -13.57 -9.17 13.99
N ASN A 26 -12.46 -8.62 14.51
CA ASN A 26 -12.28 -7.18 14.66
C ASN A 26 -11.06 -6.56 13.96
N GLY A 27 -10.22 -7.33 13.27
CA GLY A 27 -9.11 -6.79 12.49
C GLY A 27 -9.46 -6.64 11.01
N GLN A 28 -9.34 -5.43 10.47
CA GLN A 28 -9.23 -5.22 9.03
C GLN A 28 -7.77 -4.96 8.68
N ILE A 29 -7.24 -5.68 7.70
CA ILE A 29 -5.88 -5.43 7.21
C ILE A 29 -5.91 -4.27 6.23
N GLU A 30 -5.13 -3.25 6.55
CA GLU A 30 -4.93 -2.08 5.70
C GLU A 30 -3.48 -2.02 5.23
N TYR A 31 -3.30 -1.79 3.94
CA TYR A 31 -1.98 -1.65 3.32
C TYR A 31 -1.63 -0.19 3.11
N VAL A 32 -0.40 0.17 3.45
CA VAL A 32 0.16 1.51 3.23
C VAL A 32 1.56 1.41 2.65
N ILE A 33 1.94 2.38 1.81
CA ILE A 33 3.33 2.50 1.36
C ILE A 33 4.11 3.31 2.38
N GLN A 34 5.22 2.75 2.84
CA GLN A 34 6.15 3.40 3.75
C GLN A 34 7.24 4.13 2.99
N TYR A 35 7.77 5.18 3.61
CA TYR A 35 8.96 5.84 3.10
C TYR A 35 10.16 4.89 3.16
N ASN A 36 10.84 4.74 2.03
CA ASN A 36 12.08 3.98 1.95
C ASN A 36 13.28 4.94 1.91
N PRO A 37 14.16 4.97 2.93
CA PRO A 37 15.35 5.84 2.92
C PRO A 37 16.33 5.51 1.78
N ASN A 38 16.33 4.25 1.30
CA ASN A 38 17.13 3.82 0.16
C ASN A 38 16.48 4.14 -1.19
N ASP A 39 15.20 4.51 -1.20
CA ASP A 39 14.46 4.87 -2.41
C ASP A 39 13.40 5.95 -2.13
N LYS A 40 13.87 7.18 -1.96
CA LYS A 40 13.07 8.32 -1.46
C LYS A 40 11.94 8.76 -2.39
N THR A 41 11.98 8.36 -3.66
CA THR A 41 10.93 8.72 -4.64
C THR A 41 9.83 7.68 -4.72
N SER A 42 10.07 6.46 -4.22
CA SER A 42 9.14 5.33 -4.31
C SER A 42 7.75 5.63 -3.72
N ASN A 43 7.69 6.21 -2.52
CA ASN A 43 6.43 6.52 -1.81
C ASN A 43 5.66 7.70 -2.43
N ARG A 44 6.27 8.43 -3.36
CA ARG A 44 5.61 9.49 -4.14
C ARG A 44 5.18 8.99 -5.52
N THR A 45 5.99 8.12 -6.12
CA THR A 45 5.72 7.52 -7.44
C THR A 45 4.61 6.48 -7.40
N PHE A 46 4.44 5.77 -6.28
CA PHE A 46 3.39 4.76 -6.10
C PHE A 46 2.52 5.05 -4.89
N ASP A 47 1.29 4.55 -4.92
CA ASP A 47 0.31 4.73 -3.84
C ASP A 47 -0.63 3.53 -3.74
N ILE A 48 -1.31 3.39 -2.61
CA ILE A 48 -2.39 2.42 -2.38
C ILE A 48 -3.65 3.22 -2.01
N PRO A 49 -4.46 3.63 -3.00
CA PRO A 49 -5.60 4.50 -2.77
C PRO A 49 -6.74 3.81 -2.01
N LEU A 50 -6.83 2.48 -2.12
CA LEU A 50 -7.79 1.65 -1.41
C LEU A 50 -7.02 0.70 -0.49
N THR A 51 -6.81 1.14 0.76
CA THR A 51 -6.00 0.46 1.79
C THR A 51 -6.40 -0.99 1.98
N LEU A 52 -7.69 -1.33 1.93
CA LEU A 52 -8.21 -2.69 2.10
C LEU A 52 -7.85 -3.63 0.94
N SER A 53 -7.60 -3.11 -0.27
CA SER A 53 -7.31 -3.93 -1.44
C SER A 53 -5.82 -4.23 -1.62
N GLY A 54 -4.96 -3.36 -1.07
CA GLY A 54 -3.52 -3.37 -1.35
C GLY A 54 -3.15 -3.10 -2.81
N ALA A 55 -4.09 -2.65 -3.65
CA ALA A 55 -3.80 -2.37 -5.05
C ALA A 55 -2.84 -1.18 -5.17
N VAL A 56 -1.68 -1.40 -5.78
CA VAL A 56 -0.67 -0.36 -5.99
C VAL A 56 -0.94 0.33 -7.33
N VAL A 57 -1.02 1.65 -7.29
CA VAL A 57 -1.23 2.50 -8.46
C VAL A 57 -0.02 3.37 -8.73
N LEU A 58 0.20 3.67 -10.01
CA LEU A 58 1.20 4.62 -10.45
C LEU A 58 0.69 6.05 -10.28
N ARG A 59 1.41 6.89 -9.52
CA ARG A 59 1.05 8.30 -9.30
C ARG A 59 1.85 9.30 -10.10
N GLU A 60 3.04 8.91 -10.56
CA GLU A 60 3.91 9.77 -11.37
C GLU A 60 4.31 9.07 -12.66
N ARG A 61 4.67 9.85 -13.68
CA ARG A 61 5.16 9.28 -14.94
C ARG A 61 6.53 8.63 -14.70
N LEU A 62 6.71 7.43 -15.23
CA LEU A 62 7.98 6.72 -15.18
C LEU A 62 8.93 7.28 -16.26
N ASN A 63 10.17 7.55 -15.85
CA ASN A 63 11.26 7.89 -16.75
C ASN A 63 12.31 6.76 -16.73
N TYR A 64 12.26 5.91 -17.76
CA TYR A 64 13.14 4.74 -17.85
C TYR A 64 14.61 5.08 -18.15
N GLU A 65 14.90 6.31 -18.61
CA GLU A 65 16.28 6.78 -18.78
C GLU A 65 16.91 7.18 -17.44
N GLU A 66 16.09 7.61 -16.49
CA GLU A 66 16.52 8.08 -15.17
C GLU A 66 16.53 6.95 -14.13
N LYS A 67 15.51 6.10 -14.12
CA LYS A 67 15.36 5.05 -13.09
C LYS A 67 14.60 3.84 -13.64
N THR A 68 15.22 2.67 -13.50
CA THR A 68 14.66 1.40 -14.01
C THR A 68 14.12 0.49 -12.90
N ARG A 69 14.40 0.80 -11.63
CA ARG A 69 13.98 -0.01 -10.49
C ARG A 69 13.57 0.86 -9.30
N TYR A 70 12.46 0.46 -8.70
CA TYR A 70 11.96 1.03 -7.45
C TYR A 70 11.90 -0.03 -6.37
N PHE A 71 12.25 0.35 -5.15
CA PHE A 71 12.10 -0.46 -3.95
C PHE A 71 10.98 0.13 -3.09
N VAL A 72 9.78 -0.41 -3.24
CA VAL A 72 8.59 0.03 -2.51
C VAL A 72 8.45 -0.81 -1.24
N ILE A 73 8.36 -0.16 -0.09
CA ILE A 73 8.06 -0.83 1.19
C ILE A 73 6.55 -0.75 1.39
N VAL A 74 5.88 -1.89 1.47
CA VAL A 74 4.46 -1.99 1.81
C VAL A 74 4.33 -2.54 3.22
N GLN A 75 3.59 -1.84 4.07
CA GLN A 75 3.26 -2.26 5.42
C GLN A 75 1.78 -2.62 5.50
N ALA A 76 1.50 -3.77 6.09
CA ALA A 76 0.16 -4.17 6.48
C ALA A 76 -0.05 -3.81 7.95
N ASN A 77 -1.15 -3.13 8.25
CA ASN A 77 -1.57 -2.78 9.60
C ASN A 77 -2.90 -3.47 9.90
N VAL A 78 -3.03 -3.99 11.11
CA VAL A 78 -4.32 -4.48 11.61
C VAL A 78 -5.06 -3.31 12.23
N SER A 79 -6.07 -2.83 11.52
CA SER A 79 -7.00 -1.83 12.01
C SER A 79 -8.02 -2.53 12.89
N ILE A 80 -7.75 -2.52 14.20
CA ILE A 80 -8.71 -2.95 15.21
C ILE A 80 -9.78 -1.87 15.27
N ASN A 81 -11.03 -2.20 14.91
CA ASN A 81 -12.18 -1.29 15.04
C ASN A 81 -12.60 -1.11 16.52
N LEU A 82 -11.67 -0.82 17.41
CA LEU A 82 -11.93 -0.56 18.83
C LEU A 82 -12.26 0.94 19.03
N LEU A 83 -13.36 1.39 18.42
CA LEU A 83 -13.88 2.76 18.49
C LEU A 83 -12.92 3.86 17.98
N LYS A 84 -13.42 4.67 17.03
CA LYS A 84 -13.19 6.12 17.07
C LYS A 84 -13.87 6.68 18.34
N ALA A 85 -13.31 6.39 19.51
CA ALA A 85 -13.71 7.03 20.75
C ALA A 85 -12.92 8.34 20.84
N THR A 86 -13.50 9.40 20.27
CA THR A 86 -13.11 10.76 20.66
C THR A 86 -13.47 10.96 22.12
N CYS A 87 -12.47 11.13 22.99
CA CYS A 87 -12.71 11.78 24.28
C CYS A 87 -13.02 13.25 24.01
N SER A 88 -14.20 13.69 24.46
CA SER A 88 -14.61 15.09 24.61
C SER A 88 -13.93 15.74 25.81
#